data_AF-A0A427UJ96-F1
#
_entry.id   AF-A0A427UJ96-F1
#
_cell.length_a   1.000
_cell.length_b   1.000
_cell.length_c   1.000
_cell.angle_alpha   90.00
_cell.angle_beta   90.00
_cell.angle_gamma   90.00
#
_symmetry.space_group_name_H-M   'P 1'
#
loop_
_entity.id
_entity.type
_entity.pdbx_description
1 polymer ?
#
loop_
_entity_poly.entity_id
_entity_poly.type
_entity_poly.pdbx_seq_one_letter_code
_entity_poly.pdbx_strand_id
1 'polypeptide(L)' 'RTLQNWEQGRRYPTGPAATLIRILDAHPSLI' A
#
# COMPACT_ATOMS: atom_id res chain seq x y z
N ARG A 1 1.30 11.05 8.29
CA ARG A 1 -0.10 11.34 7.88
C ARG A 1 -0.57 10.48 6.70
N THR A 2 0.21 10.26 5.64
CA THR A 2 -0.21 9.41 4.50
C THR A 2 -0.49 7.96 4.88
N LEU A 3 0.47 7.26 5.51
CA LEU A 3 0.27 5.87 5.97
C LEU A 3 -0.86 5.77 7.00
N GLN A 4 -0.85 6.62 8.02
CA GLN A 4 -1.93 6.73 9.01
C GLN A 4 -3.32 6.95 8.37
N ASN A 5 -3.43 7.77 7.31
CA ASN A 5 -4.68 7.95 6.59
C ASN A 5 -5.12 6.67 5.85
N TRP A 6 -4.18 5.86 5.36
CA TRP A 6 -4.48 4.56 4.75
C TRP A 6 -4.93 3.54 5.79
N GLU A 7 -4.20 3.44 6.90
CA GLU A 7 -4.52 2.53 8.01
C GLU A 7 -5.87 2.86 8.65
N GLN A 8 -6.24 4.14 8.69
CA GLN A 8 -7.55 4.59 9.19
C GLN A 8 -8.66 4.59 8.12
N GLY A 9 -8.38 4.15 6.89
CA GLY A 9 -9.36 4.14 5.80
C GLY A 9 -9.81 5.52 5.31
N ARG A 10 -9.13 6.59 5.72
CA ARG A 10 -9.44 7.97 5.29
C ARG A 10 -9.02 8.24 3.84
N ARG A 11 -8.08 7.46 3.30
CA ARG A 11 -7.63 7.50 1.91
C ARG A 11 -7.05 6.14 1.52
N TYR A 12 -6.97 5.85 0.22
CA TYR A 12 -6.30 4.65 -0.28
C TYR A 12 -5.05 5.01 -1.09
N PRO A 13 -4.05 4.11 -1.13
CA PRO A 13 -2.90 4.26 -2.02
C PRO A 13 -3.35 4.30 -3.49
N THR A 14 -2.69 5.11 -4.30
CA THR A 14 -2.94 5.23 -5.74
C THR A 14 -1.61 5.27 -6.51
N GLY A 15 -1.67 5.01 -7.82
CA GLY A 15 -0.49 5.07 -8.69
C GLY A 15 0.61 4.08 -8.25
N PRO A 16 1.89 4.50 -8.24
CA PRO A 16 3.01 3.61 -7.92
C PRO A 16 2.90 2.93 -6.55
N ALA A 17 2.33 3.60 -5.56
CA ALA A 17 2.15 3.02 -4.22
C ALA A 17 1.15 1.85 -4.22
N ALA A 18 0.05 1.96 -4.98
CA ALA A 18 -0.91 0.86 -5.13
C ALA A 18 -0.30 -0.32 -5.87
N THR A 19 0.52 -0.06 -6.90
CA THR A 19 1.26 -1.10 -7.62
C THR A 19 2.25 -1.81 -6.69
N LEU A 20 3.02 -1.08 -5.89
CA LEU A 20 3.98 -1.67 -4.97
C LEU A 20 3.30 -2.56 -3.92
N ILE A 21 2.18 -2.10 -3.34
CA ILE A 21 1.41 -2.91 -2.38
C ILE A 21 0.92 -4.21 -3.02
N ARG A 22 0.43 -4.17 -4.27
CA ARG A 22 0.00 -5.38 -5.00
C ARG A 22 1.17 -6.35 -5.27
N ILE A 23 2.36 -5.83 -5.57
CA ILE A 23 3.55 -6.67 -5.77
C ILE A 23 3.94 -7.35 -4.46
N LEU A 24 3.97 -6.60 -3.36
CA LEU A 24 4.33 -7.13 -2.04
C LEU A 24 3.32 -8.17 -1.54
N ASP A 25 2.03 -7.97 -1.82
CA ASP A 25 0.96 -8.92 -1.50
C ASP A 25 1.10 -10.23 -2.30
N ALA A 26 1.45 -10.14 -3.59
CA ALA A 26 1.69 -11.31 -4.44
C ALA A 26 3.01 -12.02 -4.14
N HIS A 27 4.03 -11.29 -3.66
CA HIS A 27 5.38 -11.76 -3.42
C HIS A 27 5.88 -11.37 -2.02
N PRO A 28 5.32 -11.97 -0.95
CA PRO A 28 5.68 -11.62 0.43
C PRO A 28 7.15 -11.90 0.77
N SER A 29 7.86 -12.74 -0.01
CA SER A 29 9.29 -13.02 0.17
C SER A 29 10.22 -11.85 -0.20
N LEU A 30 9.69 -10.75 -0.73
CA LEU A 30 10.45 -9.53 -0.99
C LEU A 30 10.63 -8.65 0.26
N ILE A 31 9.94 -8.98 1.35
CA ILE A 31 9.99 -8.26 2.63
C ILE A 31 10.98 -8.97 3.57
#